data_AF-A0A3N7HAD4-F1
#
_entry.id   AF-A0A3N7HAD4-F1
#
_cell.length_a   1.000
_cell.length_b   1.000
_cell.length_c   1.000
_cell.angle_alpha   90.00
_cell.angle_beta   90.00
_cell.angle_gamma   90.00
#
_symmetry.space_group_name_H-M   'P 1'
#
loop_
_entity.id
_entity.type
_entity.pdbx_description
1 polymer ?
#
loop_
_entity_poly.entity_id
_entity_poly.type
_entity_poly.pdbx_seq_one_letter_code
_entity_poly.pdbx_strand_id
1 'polypeptide(L)'
;MELTDSFYIGYIIKTRGLKGEVQLFFEFDDYEALEMDVLFLEMERKLVPFFVDSLKIHSNRTAYLFLEDVDHIDKAKALVRKKVYLPNNKLPQRNPDDFRIGDLKGFRVYDLTHGELGEIVEV
;
A
#
# COMPACT_ATOMS: atom_id res chain seq x y z
N MET A 1 16.83 -6.26 -1.33
CA MET A 1 15.99 -5.32 -0.56
C MET A 1 15.48 -6.06 0.66
N GLU A 2 15.61 -5.46 1.84
CA GLU A 2 15.10 -6.04 3.08
C GLU A 2 13.73 -5.46 3.43
N LEU A 3 12.94 -6.18 4.24
CA LEU A 3 11.61 -5.69 4.67
C LEU A 3 11.70 -4.36 5.44
N THR A 4 12.78 -4.14 6.19
CA THR A 4 12.99 -2.92 7.00
C THR A 4 13.11 -1.65 6.16
N ASP A 5 13.57 -1.77 4.92
CA ASP A 5 13.73 -0.64 3.99
C ASP A 5 12.51 -0.45 3.07
N SER A 6 11.41 -1.12 3.39
CA SER A 6 10.18 -1.14 2.61
C SER A 6 8.97 -0.90 3.51
N PHE A 7 7.90 -0.39 2.91
CA PHE A 7 6.60 -0.30 3.56
C PHE A 7 5.58 -1.14 2.80
N TYR A 8 4.70 -1.75 3.56
CA TYR A 8 3.63 -2.58 3.05
C TYR A 8 2.50 -1.71 2.48
N ILE A 9 2.02 -2.05 1.29
CA ILE A 9 0.94 -1.30 0.64
C ILE A 9 -0.36 -2.09 0.48
N GLY A 10 -0.29 -3.41 0.53
CA GLY A 10 -1.43 -4.27 0.26
C GLY A 10 -1.04 -5.65 -0.25
N TYR A 11 -1.97 -6.35 -0.91
CA TYR A 11 -1.74 -7.71 -1.39
C TYR A 11 -2.53 -8.04 -2.66
N ILE A 12 -2.06 -9.04 -3.41
CA ILE A 12 -2.76 -9.52 -4.61
C ILE A 12 -3.95 -10.39 -4.21
N ILE A 13 -5.16 -10.01 -4.61
CA ILE A 13 -6.40 -10.71 -4.23
C ILE A 13 -6.67 -11.90 -5.15
N LYS A 14 -6.57 -11.69 -6.45
CA LYS A 14 -6.94 -12.66 -7.49
C LYS A 14 -6.30 -12.31 -8.83
N THR A 15 -6.28 -13.29 -9.72
CA THR A 15 -5.97 -13.10 -11.15
C THR A 15 -7.19 -12.58 -11.90
N ARG A 16 -6.95 -11.96 -13.06
CA ARG A 16 -7.98 -11.51 -13.98
C ARG A 16 -7.59 -11.86 -15.42
N GLY A 17 -8.55 -12.29 -16.22
CA GLY A 17 -8.30 -12.71 -17.59
C GLY A 17 -7.30 -13.88 -17.71
N LEU A 18 -6.78 -14.07 -18.91
CA LEU A 18 -5.83 -15.15 -19.24
C LEU A 18 -4.39 -14.67 -19.47
N LYS A 19 -4.20 -13.36 -19.65
CA LYS A 19 -2.92 -12.72 -20.01
C LYS A 19 -2.05 -12.33 -18.81
N GLY A 20 -2.31 -12.90 -17.63
CA GLY A 20 -1.52 -12.62 -16.43
C GLY A 20 -1.87 -11.36 -15.64
N GLU A 21 -2.99 -10.69 -15.95
CA GLU A 21 -3.50 -9.54 -15.17
C GLU A 21 -3.80 -9.98 -13.71
N VAL A 22 -3.47 -9.13 -12.74
CA VAL A 22 -3.80 -9.35 -11.33
C VAL A 22 -4.50 -8.15 -10.71
N GLN A 23 -5.22 -8.40 -9.62
CA GLN A 23 -5.85 -7.37 -8.83
C GLN A 23 -5.13 -7.19 -7.49
N LEU A 24 -4.61 -6.00 -7.23
CA LEU A 24 -4.06 -5.56 -5.96
C LEU A 24 -5.15 -4.92 -5.10
N PHE A 25 -5.23 -5.27 -3.82
CA PHE A 25 -5.97 -4.54 -2.79
C PHE A 25 -5.02 -3.66 -2.02
N PHE A 26 -5.39 -2.40 -1.80
CA PHE A 26 -4.61 -1.47 -0.98
C PHE A 26 -5.11 -1.46 0.45
N GLU A 27 -4.17 -1.64 1.39
CA GLU A 27 -4.39 -1.40 2.82
C GLU A 27 -3.71 -0.11 3.28
N PHE A 28 -2.82 0.45 2.46
CA PHE A 28 -2.23 1.76 2.68
C PHE A 28 -3.23 2.86 2.32
N ASP A 29 -3.41 3.84 3.20
CA ASP A 29 -4.47 4.85 3.05
C ASP A 29 -4.21 5.82 1.89
N ASP A 30 -2.97 6.28 1.71
CA ASP A 30 -2.60 7.22 0.63
C ASP A 30 -2.20 6.50 -0.67
N TYR A 31 -2.88 5.38 -0.99
CA TYR A 31 -2.52 4.54 -2.14
C TYR A 31 -2.58 5.27 -3.49
N GLU A 32 -3.43 6.28 -3.62
CA GLU A 32 -3.59 7.07 -4.85
C GLU A 32 -2.36 7.93 -5.17
N ALA A 33 -1.54 8.25 -4.17
CA ALA A 33 -0.32 9.03 -4.31
C ALA A 33 0.93 8.16 -4.55
N LEU A 34 0.79 6.83 -4.57
CA LEU A 34 1.92 5.91 -4.71
C LEU A 34 2.39 5.79 -6.16
N GLU A 35 3.70 5.94 -6.37
CA GLU A 35 4.34 5.69 -7.66
C GLU A 35 4.76 4.21 -7.76
N MET A 36 4.03 3.44 -8.57
CA MET A 36 4.07 1.97 -8.58
C MET A 36 4.74 1.38 -9.82
N ASP A 37 5.84 1.94 -10.32
CA ASP A 37 6.53 1.39 -11.50
C ASP A 37 7.23 0.06 -11.19
N VAL A 38 7.66 -0.13 -9.94
CA VAL A 38 8.27 -1.38 -9.45
C VAL A 38 7.63 -1.77 -8.13
N LEU A 39 7.07 -2.97 -8.09
CA LEU A 39 6.44 -3.55 -6.90
C LEU A 39 7.32 -4.67 -6.34
N PHE A 40 7.44 -4.75 -5.02
CA PHE A 40 8.18 -5.81 -4.35
C PHE A 40 7.21 -6.80 -3.72
N LEU A 41 7.16 -8.02 -4.24
CA LEU A 41 6.28 -9.07 -3.72
C LEU A 41 7.04 -9.95 -2.72
N GLU A 42 6.45 -10.19 -1.56
CA GLU A 42 7.03 -11.08 -0.55
C GLU A 42 6.86 -12.55 -0.96
N MET A 43 7.96 -13.22 -1.25
CA MET A 43 8.03 -14.65 -1.56
C MET A 43 9.08 -15.31 -0.68
N GLU A 44 8.68 -16.28 0.14
CA GLU A 44 9.61 -17.00 1.04
C GLU A 44 10.45 -16.05 1.91
N ARG A 45 9.82 -14.99 2.44
CA ARG A 45 10.46 -13.91 3.24
C ARG A 45 11.50 -13.08 2.48
N LYS A 46 11.53 -13.16 1.15
CA LYS A 46 12.33 -12.31 0.28
C LYS A 46 11.42 -11.38 -0.50
N LEU A 47 11.89 -10.16 -0.74
CA LEU A 47 11.23 -9.20 -1.61
C LEU A 47 11.72 -9.38 -3.04
N VAL A 48 10.83 -9.81 -3.92
CA VAL A 48 11.10 -10.02 -5.35
C VAL A 48 10.53 -8.83 -6.14
N PRO A 49 11.35 -8.11 -6.92
CA PRO A 49 10.87 -6.99 -7.73
C PRO A 49 10.08 -7.45 -8.95
N PHE A 50 9.01 -6.73 -9.26
CA PHE A 50 8.21 -6.87 -10.48
C PHE A 50 7.99 -5.48 -11.08
N PHE A 51 8.35 -5.32 -12.35
CA PHE A 51 8.08 -4.10 -13.11
C PHE A 51 6.62 -4.07 -13.56
N VAL A 52 5.97 -2.93 -13.38
CA VAL A 52 4.57 -2.72 -13.74
C VAL A 52 4.48 -2.19 -15.16
N ASP A 53 3.89 -2.98 -16.05
CA ASP A 53 3.67 -2.63 -17.46
C ASP A 53 2.47 -1.69 -17.62
N SER A 54 1.38 -1.97 -16.89
CA SER A 54 0.24 -1.06 -16.82
C SER A 54 -0.49 -1.20 -15.50
N LEU A 55 -1.06 -0.07 -15.06
CA LEU A 55 -1.78 0.05 -13.79
C LEU A 55 -3.06 0.85 -13.98
N LYS A 56 -4.16 0.35 -13.40
CA LYS A 56 -5.42 1.06 -13.33
C LYS A 56 -5.97 1.01 -11.91
N ILE A 57 -5.92 2.14 -11.22
CA ILE A 57 -6.46 2.30 -9.86
C ILE A 57 -7.98 2.50 -9.92
N HIS A 58 -8.68 1.98 -8.91
CA HIS A 58 -10.12 2.09 -8.70
C HIS A 58 -10.41 2.66 -7.32
N SER A 59 -11.54 3.37 -7.19
CA SER A 59 -11.98 4.04 -5.95
C SER A 59 -12.36 3.09 -4.81
N ASN A 60 -12.39 1.78 -5.05
CA ASN A 60 -12.70 0.76 -4.05
C ASN A 60 -11.43 0.16 -3.41
N ARG A 61 -10.34 0.95 -3.32
CA ARG A 61 -9.01 0.50 -2.84
C ARG A 61 -8.46 -0.71 -3.60
N THR A 62 -8.73 -0.80 -4.91
CA THR A 62 -8.11 -1.84 -5.74
C THR A 62 -7.44 -1.27 -6.98
N ALA A 63 -6.48 -2.00 -7.53
CA ALA A 63 -5.94 -1.73 -8.85
C ALA A 63 -5.86 -3.01 -9.69
N TYR A 64 -6.03 -2.86 -10.99
CA TYR A 64 -5.62 -3.88 -11.95
C TYR A 64 -4.23 -3.56 -12.47
N LEU A 65 -3.38 -4.57 -12.53
CA LEU A 65 -2.02 -4.43 -12.99
C LEU A 65 -1.61 -5.56 -13.92
N PHE A 66 -0.80 -5.20 -14.91
CA PHE A 66 0.04 -6.11 -15.66
C PHE A 66 1.49 -5.94 -15.21
N LEU A 67 2.19 -7.05 -15.06
CA LEU A 67 3.62 -7.07 -14.73
C LEU A 67 4.37 -7.61 -15.94
N GLU A 68 5.53 -7.05 -16.26
CA GLU A 68 6.28 -7.38 -17.48
C GLU A 68 6.56 -8.89 -17.60
N ASP A 69 6.93 -9.55 -16.50
CA ASP A 69 7.27 -10.98 -16.49
C ASP A 69 6.07 -11.94 -16.33
N VAL A 70 4.85 -11.40 -16.23
CA VAL A 70 3.61 -12.15 -15.93
C VAL A 70 2.67 -12.09 -17.11
N ASP A 71 2.92 -12.96 -18.08
CA ASP A 71 2.23 -13.05 -19.38
C ASP A 71 1.09 -14.10 -19.43
N HIS A 72 0.96 -14.93 -18.39
CA HIS A 72 0.00 -16.03 -18.35
C HIS A 72 -0.67 -16.16 -16.98
N ILE A 73 -1.91 -16.68 -16.97
CA ILE A 73 -2.69 -16.88 -15.74
C ILE A 73 -1.97 -17.75 -14.70
N ASP A 74 -1.18 -18.74 -15.10
CA ASP A 74 -0.53 -19.63 -14.14
C ASP A 74 0.62 -18.95 -13.39
N LYS A 75 1.35 -18.03 -14.04
CA LYS A 75 2.32 -17.16 -13.35
C LYS A 75 1.60 -16.22 -12.39
N ALA A 76 0.51 -15.61 -12.83
CA ALA A 76 -0.29 -14.70 -12.02
C ALA A 76 -0.90 -15.39 -10.78
N LYS A 77 -1.32 -16.66 -10.89
CA LYS A 77 -1.85 -17.45 -9.76
C LYS A 77 -0.83 -17.59 -8.63
N ALA A 78 0.46 -17.72 -8.96
CA ALA A 78 1.52 -17.81 -7.95
C ALA A 78 1.67 -16.53 -7.11
N LEU A 79 1.20 -15.40 -7.63
CA LEU A 79 1.25 -14.09 -6.97
C LEU A 79 0.03 -13.85 -6.06
N VAL A 80 -1.02 -14.65 -6.16
CA VAL A 80 -2.23 -14.49 -5.35
C VAL A 80 -1.87 -14.65 -3.86
N ARG A 81 -2.42 -13.75 -3.03
CA ARG A 81 -2.15 -13.58 -1.59
C ARG A 81 -0.73 -13.14 -1.24
N LYS A 82 0.13 -12.85 -2.22
CA LYS A 82 1.43 -12.26 -1.93
C LYS A 82 1.24 -10.81 -1.51
N LYS A 83 1.95 -10.45 -0.44
CA LYS A 83 2.04 -9.07 0.05
C LYS A 83 2.89 -8.25 -0.89
N VAL A 84 2.52 -7.00 -1.06
CA VAL A 84 3.16 -6.04 -1.93
C VAL A 84 3.72 -4.90 -1.10
N TYR A 85 4.96 -4.56 -1.42
CA TYR A 85 5.76 -3.56 -0.74
C TYR A 85 6.31 -2.55 -1.74
N LEU A 86 6.57 -1.34 -1.24
CA LEU A 86 7.33 -0.32 -1.92
C LEU A 86 8.55 0.09 -1.07
N PRO A 87 9.63 0.59 -1.69
CA PRO A 87 10.75 1.14 -0.94
C PRO A 87 10.38 2.39 -0.14
N ASN A 88 10.97 2.56 1.05
CA ASN A 88 10.68 3.69 1.93
C ASN A 88 10.94 5.07 1.28
N ASN A 89 11.82 5.16 0.27
CA ASN A 89 12.03 6.40 -0.47
C ASN A 89 10.83 6.80 -1.36
N LYS A 90 9.87 5.89 -1.59
CA LYS A 90 8.60 6.13 -2.29
C LYS A 90 7.45 6.43 -1.33
N LEU A 91 7.72 6.57 -0.03
CA LEU A 91 6.71 7.06 0.90
C LEU A 91 6.25 8.46 0.46
N PRO A 92 4.95 8.67 0.25
CA PRO A 92 4.44 9.98 -0.13
C PRO A 92 4.74 10.97 1.01
N GLN A 93 5.32 12.11 0.66
CA GLN A 93 5.50 13.20 1.61
C GLN A 93 4.13 13.84 1.84
N ARG A 94 3.58 13.69 3.03
CA ARG A 94 2.36 14.41 3.44
C ARG A 94 2.74 15.86 3.75
N ASN A 95 1.98 16.81 3.21
CA ASN A 95 2.10 18.20 3.62
C ASN A 95 1.81 18.27 5.12
N PRO A 96 2.63 18.95 5.95
CA PRO A 96 2.34 19.17 7.36
C PRO A 96 0.94 19.75 7.63
N ASP A 97 0.39 20.50 6.67
CA ASP A 97 -0.96 21.07 6.75
C ASP A 97 -2.09 20.05 6.41
N ASP A 98 -1.77 18.87 5.85
CA ASP A 98 -2.73 17.77 5.59
C ASP A 98 -2.93 16.92 6.85
N PHE A 99 -3.34 17.59 7.93
CA PHE A 99 -3.60 17.00 9.24
C PHE A 99 -4.98 16.32 9.26
N ARG A 100 -4.99 15.00 9.47
CA ARG A 100 -6.20 14.17 9.47
C ARG A 100 -6.56 13.73 10.88
N ILE A 101 -7.80 13.27 11.05
CA ILE A 101 -8.31 12.76 12.33
C ILE A 101 -7.37 11.69 12.90
N GLY A 102 -6.87 10.76 12.06
CA GLY A 102 -5.93 9.72 12.48
C GLY A 102 -4.61 10.24 13.09
N ASP A 103 -4.18 11.45 12.70
CA ASP A 103 -2.94 12.07 13.18
C ASP A 103 -3.10 12.68 14.59
N LEU A 104 -4.33 12.75 15.12
CA LEU A 104 -4.62 13.28 16.46
C LEU A 104 -4.11 12.38 17.60
N LYS A 105 -3.87 11.09 17.34
CA LYS A 105 -3.40 10.16 18.38
C LYS A 105 -2.07 10.65 18.96
N GLY A 106 -1.97 10.72 20.29
CA GLY A 106 -0.78 11.23 21.00
C GLY A 106 -0.82 12.73 21.31
N PHE A 107 -1.77 13.49 20.76
CA PHE A 107 -1.98 14.89 21.16
C PHE A 107 -2.74 14.98 22.49
N ARG A 108 -2.48 16.05 23.25
CA ARG A 108 -3.19 16.34 24.50
C ARG A 108 -4.38 17.28 24.27
N VAL A 109 -5.51 16.92 24.85
CA VAL A 109 -6.74 17.70 24.83
C VAL A 109 -6.76 18.66 26.00
N TYR A 110 -6.96 19.94 25.71
CA TYR A 110 -7.17 20.99 26.71
C TYR A 110 -8.56 21.58 26.52
N ASP A 111 -9.40 21.46 27.54
CA ASP A 111 -10.68 22.13 27.62
C ASP A 111 -10.52 23.55 28.17
N LEU A 112 -11.29 24.50 27.63
CA LEU A 112 -11.22 25.91 28.03
C LEU A 112 -11.69 26.13 29.48
N THR A 113 -12.52 25.24 30.03
CA THR A 113 -13.09 25.37 31.38
C THR A 113 -12.41 24.42 32.37
N HIS A 114 -12.16 23.18 31.95
CA HIS A 114 -11.69 22.10 32.82
C HIS A 114 -10.17 21.86 32.74
N GLY A 115 -9.46 22.55 31.84
CA GLY A 115 -8.01 22.39 31.68
C GLY A 115 -7.64 21.11 30.94
N GLU A 116 -6.51 20.51 31.29
CA GLU A 116 -5.99 19.30 30.62
C GLU A 116 -6.91 18.08 30.85
N LEU A 117 -7.46 17.52 29.78
CA LEU A 117 -8.34 16.33 29.83
C LEU A 117 -7.57 15.02 29.63
N GLY A 118 -6.41 15.06 28.99
CA GLY A 118 -5.55 13.90 28.74
C GLY A 118 -5.14 13.74 27.29
N GLU A 119 -4.60 12.58 26.94
CA GLU A 119 -4.06 12.24 25.61
C GLU A 119 -5.09 11.50 24.75
N ILE A 120 -5.11 11.78 23.45
CA ILE A 120 -5.95 11.08 22.47
C ILE A 120 -5.32 9.71 22.21
N VAL A 121 -5.97 8.65 22.69
CA VAL A 121 -5.53 7.26 22.48
C VAL A 121 -6.13 6.66 21.20
N GLU A 122 -7.34 7.10 20.84
CA GLU A 122 -8.08 6.62 19.67
C GLU A 122 -9.03 7.71 19.13
N VAL A 123 -9.40 7.60 17.85
CA VAL A 123 -10.27 8.52 17.11
C VAL A 123 -11.23 7.77 16.21
#